data_AF-A0A959Y681-F1
#
_entry.id   AF-A0A959Y681-F1
#
_cell.length_a   1.000
_cell.length_b   1.000
_cell.length_c   1.000
_cell.angle_alpha   90.00
_cell.angle_beta   90.00
_cell.angle_gamma   90.00
#
_symmetry.space_group_name_H-M   'P 1'
#
loop_
_entity.id
_entity.type
_entity.pdbx_description
1 polymer ?
#
loop_
_entity_poly.entity_id
_entity_poly.type
_entity_poly.pdbx_seq_one_letter_code
_entity_poly.pdbx_strand_id
1 'polypeptide(L)'
;MARHFARPGDLRGYREDLEAFAHRPQVSVVMPVFDPPVKLLDAAIRSVVDQVYPDWELCIADDRSTDPAVRRCLERWSKADDRIRVVFRRENGHISRASNSAMELARGEFTALMDHDDLLAPDALYHVVKRINRRPDVDVLYTDEDKVDEQGVHSEPHFKPQWCPDHLLSRNYFGHLVVLRTDLVREVGGFRTGFEGSQDHDLMLRITERTECIERVPRVLYHWRVHAASAAKGEDVKPYAYQAARKAITEALERRDEPGVVSFLEGYRGYGIRFSTPLKGRVSVIIPTKDKADVLGTCLRSLFRLTDHPDFEVIVVSNGSR
;
A
#
# COMPACT_ATOMS: atom_id res chain seq x y z
N MET A 1 -2.66 8.28 -25.11
CA MET A 1 -2.40 7.77 -23.76
C MET A 1 -3.41 6.72 -23.26
N ALA A 2 -4.50 6.41 -23.99
CA ALA A 2 -5.50 5.40 -23.58
C ALA A 2 -5.10 3.92 -23.83
N ARG A 3 -3.80 3.59 -23.98
CA ARG A 3 -3.38 2.24 -24.42
C ARG A 3 -3.36 1.18 -23.31
N HIS A 4 -3.40 1.57 -22.04
CA HIS A 4 -3.19 0.67 -20.90
C HIS A 4 -4.36 0.62 -19.91
N PHE A 5 -5.45 1.35 -20.20
CA PHE A 5 -6.68 1.30 -19.41
C PHE A 5 -7.68 0.33 -20.04
N ALA A 6 -8.52 -0.27 -19.21
CA ALA A 6 -9.61 -1.10 -19.69
C ALA A 6 -10.55 -0.29 -20.58
N ARG A 7 -10.75 -0.77 -21.81
CA ARG A 7 -11.70 -0.18 -22.76
C ARG A 7 -13.10 -0.70 -22.43
N PRO A 8 -14.18 -0.04 -22.91
CA PRO A 8 -15.54 -0.53 -22.70
C PRO A 8 -15.78 -1.99 -23.13
N GLY A 9 -15.05 -2.47 -24.15
CA GLY A 9 -15.09 -3.89 -24.55
C GLY A 9 -14.43 -4.83 -23.55
N ASP A 10 -13.31 -4.41 -22.94
CA ASP A 10 -12.60 -5.18 -21.92
C ASP A 10 -13.48 -5.29 -20.65
N LEU A 11 -14.12 -4.19 -20.23
CA LEU A 11 -15.04 -4.19 -19.08
C LEU A 11 -16.24 -5.13 -19.26
N ARG A 12 -16.76 -5.29 -20.49
CA ARG A 12 -17.81 -6.27 -20.77
C ARG A 12 -17.30 -7.70 -20.62
N GLY A 13 -16.14 -8.01 -21.21
CA GLY A 13 -15.51 -9.32 -21.05
C GLY A 13 -15.21 -9.64 -19.58
N TYR A 14 -14.80 -8.64 -18.79
CA TYR A 14 -14.58 -8.83 -17.35
C TYR A 14 -15.87 -9.16 -16.59
N ARG A 15 -17.02 -8.58 -16.97
CA ARG A 15 -18.31 -8.95 -16.37
C ARG A 15 -18.70 -10.39 -16.69
N GLU A 16 -18.47 -10.83 -17.93
CA GLU A 16 -18.72 -12.21 -18.34
C GLU A 16 -17.77 -13.18 -17.60
N ASP A 17 -16.50 -12.81 -17.43
CA ASP A 17 -15.50 -13.57 -16.69
C ASP A 17 -15.88 -13.79 -15.22
N LEU A 18 -16.65 -12.88 -14.60
CA LEU A 18 -17.11 -13.06 -13.23
C LEU A 18 -17.91 -14.36 -13.08
N GLU A 19 -18.63 -14.78 -14.12
CA GLU A 19 -19.41 -16.02 -14.10
C GLU A 19 -18.57 -17.28 -13.88
N ALA A 20 -17.28 -17.22 -14.22
CA ALA A 20 -16.33 -18.30 -13.98
C ALA A 20 -15.63 -18.24 -12.62
N PHE A 21 -15.83 -17.19 -11.81
CA PHE A 21 -15.19 -17.08 -10.50
C PHE A 21 -15.88 -18.01 -9.50
N ALA A 22 -15.09 -18.93 -8.93
CA ALA A 22 -15.53 -19.85 -7.89
C ALA A 22 -15.72 -19.14 -6.54
N HIS A 23 -14.97 -18.08 -6.29
CA HIS A 23 -15.06 -17.26 -5.09
C HIS A 23 -15.33 -15.80 -5.45
N ARG A 24 -16.40 -15.21 -4.91
CA ARG A 24 -16.76 -13.79 -5.11
C ARG A 24 -16.93 -13.12 -3.74
N PRO A 25 -15.83 -12.85 -3.03
CA PRO A 25 -15.90 -12.23 -1.72
C PRO A 25 -16.38 -10.78 -1.81
N GLN A 26 -17.22 -10.35 -0.87
CA GLN A 26 -17.51 -8.93 -0.74
C GLN A 26 -16.25 -8.17 -0.32
N VAL A 27 -15.95 -7.06 -1.00
CA VAL A 27 -14.85 -6.15 -0.65
C VAL A 27 -15.39 -4.90 0.02
N SER A 28 -14.99 -4.64 1.27
CA SER A 28 -15.28 -3.39 1.96
C SER A 28 -14.23 -2.34 1.61
N VAL A 29 -14.60 -1.32 0.86
CA VAL A 29 -13.73 -0.16 0.60
C VAL A 29 -13.84 0.79 1.79
N VAL A 30 -12.73 1.05 2.48
CA VAL A 30 -12.65 1.88 3.68
C VAL A 30 -12.09 3.25 3.31
N MET A 31 -12.88 4.29 3.60
CA MET A 31 -12.62 5.67 3.19
C MET A 31 -12.82 6.64 4.37
N PRO A 32 -11.74 7.05 5.06
CA PRO A 32 -11.78 8.17 5.99
C PRO A 32 -11.94 9.49 5.22
N VAL A 33 -12.78 10.40 5.71
CA VAL A 33 -13.08 11.68 5.05
C VAL A 33 -12.85 12.84 6.02
N PHE A 34 -12.08 13.86 5.62
CA PHE A 34 -12.00 15.12 6.34
C PHE A 34 -11.80 16.30 5.38
N ASP A 35 -12.84 17.13 5.21
CA ASP A 35 -12.84 18.36 4.39
C ASP A 35 -12.23 18.24 2.98
N PRO A 36 -12.54 17.21 2.16
CA PRO A 36 -12.19 17.24 0.75
C PRO A 36 -12.94 18.35 0.00
N PRO A 37 -12.36 18.84 -1.12
CA PRO A 37 -13.17 19.45 -2.16
C PRO A 37 -14.28 18.50 -2.60
N VAL A 38 -15.55 18.92 -2.50
CA VAL A 38 -16.72 18.06 -2.71
C VAL A 38 -16.73 17.38 -4.07
N LYS A 39 -16.24 18.05 -5.13
CA LYS A 39 -16.11 17.46 -6.47
C LYS A 39 -15.16 16.26 -6.48
N LEU A 40 -14.09 16.30 -5.68
CA LEU A 40 -13.15 15.21 -5.60
C LEU A 40 -13.76 14.02 -4.86
N LEU A 41 -14.41 14.27 -3.73
CA LEU A 41 -15.15 13.25 -2.98
C LEU A 41 -16.23 12.57 -3.81
N ASP A 42 -17.01 13.35 -4.55
CA ASP A 42 -18.06 12.80 -5.44
C ASP A 42 -17.47 11.85 -6.49
N ALA A 43 -16.36 12.24 -7.12
CA ALA A 43 -15.67 11.40 -8.09
C ALA A 43 -14.99 10.16 -7.45
N ALA A 44 -14.47 10.28 -6.23
CA ALA A 44 -13.91 9.14 -5.48
C ALA A 44 -14.99 8.08 -5.24
N ILE A 45 -16.12 8.48 -4.65
CA ILE A 45 -17.26 7.58 -4.39
C ILE A 45 -17.76 6.97 -5.71
N ARG A 46 -17.92 7.80 -6.75
CA ARG A 46 -18.34 7.32 -8.06
C ARG A 46 -17.37 6.28 -8.66
N SER A 47 -16.06 6.40 -8.46
CA SER A 47 -15.09 5.42 -8.96
C SER A 47 -15.24 4.03 -8.32
N VAL A 48 -15.78 3.96 -7.09
CA VAL A 48 -16.17 2.71 -6.42
C VAL A 48 -17.52 2.22 -6.98
N VAL A 49 -18.49 3.14 -7.14
CA VAL A 49 -19.82 2.81 -7.66
C VAL A 49 -19.76 2.19 -9.06
N ASP A 50 -18.90 2.74 -9.92
CA ASP A 50 -18.74 2.35 -11.31
C ASP A 50 -17.82 1.11 -11.50
N GLN A 51 -17.40 0.44 -10.43
CA GLN A 51 -16.59 -0.79 -10.51
C GLN A 51 -17.29 -1.89 -11.29
N VAL A 52 -16.54 -2.62 -12.10
CA VAL A 52 -17.04 -3.79 -12.84
C VAL A 52 -17.42 -4.94 -11.91
N TYR A 53 -16.65 -5.14 -10.84
CA TYR A 53 -16.98 -6.11 -9.81
C TYR A 53 -18.13 -5.58 -8.95
N PRO A 54 -19.25 -6.31 -8.77
CA PRO A 54 -20.44 -5.76 -8.13
C PRO A 54 -20.47 -5.92 -6.60
N ASP A 55 -19.76 -6.92 -6.06
CA ASP A 55 -19.85 -7.31 -4.65
C ASP A 55 -18.89 -6.48 -3.78
N TRP A 56 -19.24 -5.21 -3.58
CA TRP A 56 -18.53 -4.31 -2.70
C TRP A 56 -19.49 -3.59 -1.75
N GLU A 57 -18.93 -3.06 -0.67
CA GLU A 57 -19.57 -2.00 0.12
C GLU A 57 -18.56 -0.88 0.34
N LEU A 58 -19.06 0.35 0.48
CA LEU A 58 -18.23 1.53 0.73
C LEU A 58 -18.48 2.03 2.15
N CYS A 59 -17.47 1.88 2.99
CA CYS A 59 -17.50 2.20 4.40
C CYS A 59 -16.79 3.53 4.63
N ILE A 60 -17.57 4.58 4.89
CA ILE A 60 -17.10 5.95 5.00
C ILE A 60 -17.18 6.42 6.45
N ALA A 61 -16.11 7.02 6.94
CA ALA A 61 -16.12 7.75 8.20
C ALA A 61 -15.82 9.23 7.96
N ASP A 62 -16.84 10.08 8.07
CA ASP A 62 -16.66 11.52 8.09
C ASP A 62 -16.09 11.95 9.45
N ASP A 63 -14.85 12.40 9.45
CA ASP A 63 -14.08 12.81 10.63
C ASP A 63 -14.41 14.24 11.08
N ARG A 64 -15.72 14.53 11.12
CA ARG A 64 -16.26 15.84 11.47
C ARG A 64 -15.78 16.93 10.51
N SER A 65 -16.02 16.74 9.20
CA SER A 65 -15.78 17.77 8.19
C SER A 65 -16.50 19.06 8.55
N THR A 66 -15.82 20.19 8.35
CA THR A 66 -16.32 21.54 8.62
C THR A 66 -17.18 22.09 7.50
N ASP A 67 -16.97 21.66 6.25
CA ASP A 67 -17.82 22.05 5.12
C ASP A 67 -19.15 21.27 5.12
N PRO A 68 -20.31 21.92 5.32
CA PRO A 68 -21.60 21.24 5.29
C PRO A 68 -21.92 20.58 3.95
N ALA A 69 -21.27 20.99 2.85
CA ALA A 69 -21.42 20.38 1.54
C ALA A 69 -20.84 18.95 1.47
N VAL A 70 -19.81 18.64 2.27
CA VAL A 70 -19.27 17.27 2.40
C VAL A 70 -20.35 16.35 2.98
N ARG A 71 -20.95 16.72 4.11
CA ARG A 71 -22.06 15.96 4.72
C ARG A 71 -23.22 15.76 3.75
N ARG A 72 -23.67 16.82 3.06
CA ARG A 72 -24.74 16.70 2.05
C ARG A 72 -24.37 15.75 0.91
N CYS A 73 -23.10 15.74 0.48
CA CYS A 73 -22.62 14.81 -0.53
C CYS A 73 -22.73 13.36 -0.06
N LEU A 74 -22.23 13.08 1.15
CA LEU A 74 -22.26 11.75 1.75
C LEU A 74 -23.69 11.25 1.99
N GLU A 75 -24.57 12.11 2.52
CA GLU A 75 -25.99 11.79 2.73
C GLU A 75 -26.74 11.52 1.42
N ARG A 76 -26.36 12.18 0.32
CA ARG A 76 -26.93 11.93 -1.00
C ARG A 76 -26.50 10.55 -1.52
N TRP A 77 -25.22 10.21 -1.39
CA TRP A 77 -24.70 8.92 -1.86
C TRP A 77 -25.26 7.74 -1.05
N SER A 78 -25.29 7.84 0.29
CA SER A 78 -25.83 6.77 1.14
C SER A 78 -27.33 6.55 0.99
N LYS A 79 -28.09 7.56 0.52
CA LYS A 79 -29.51 7.40 0.15
C LYS A 79 -29.70 6.80 -1.25
N ALA A 80 -28.71 6.93 -2.13
CA ALA A 80 -28.80 6.51 -3.52
C ALA A 80 -28.35 5.06 -3.74
N ASP A 81 -27.46 4.55 -2.89
CA ASP A 81 -26.95 3.17 -2.96
C ASP A 81 -26.77 2.60 -1.55
N ASP A 82 -27.54 1.55 -1.22
CA ASP A 82 -27.55 0.90 0.10
C ASP A 82 -26.21 0.22 0.46
N ARG A 83 -25.32 0.02 -0.52
CA ARG A 83 -23.95 -0.47 -0.29
C ARG A 83 -23.03 0.60 0.30
N ILE A 84 -23.45 1.87 0.32
CA ILE A 84 -22.67 2.98 0.87
C ILE A 84 -23.12 3.27 2.30
N ARG A 85 -22.22 3.03 3.25
CA ARG A 85 -22.47 3.18 4.68
C ARG A 85 -21.59 4.27 5.24
N VAL A 86 -22.19 5.25 5.90
CA VAL A 86 -21.51 6.44 6.41
C VAL A 86 -21.70 6.56 7.90
N VAL A 87 -20.60 6.74 8.64
CA VAL A 87 -20.61 7.19 10.03
C VAL A 87 -20.14 8.64 10.09
N PHE A 88 -20.91 9.49 10.76
CA PHE A 88 -20.54 10.88 11.05
C PHE A 88 -19.97 10.96 12.46
N ARG A 89 -18.65 11.14 12.57
CA ARG A 89 -17.97 11.21 13.86
C ARG A 89 -18.34 12.51 14.58
N ARG A 90 -18.47 12.43 15.91
CA ARG A 90 -18.79 13.59 16.77
C ARG A 90 -17.60 14.49 17.03
N GLU A 91 -16.40 13.91 16.96
CA GLU A 91 -15.12 14.55 17.25
C GLU A 91 -14.13 14.19 16.15
N ASN A 92 -13.31 15.15 15.74
CA ASN A 92 -12.21 14.91 14.83
C ASN A 92 -11.14 14.10 15.57
N GLY A 93 -10.80 12.92 15.06
CA GLY A 93 -9.76 12.08 15.65
C GLY A 93 -8.64 11.72 14.68
N HIS A 94 -8.50 12.50 13.61
CA HIS A 94 -7.56 12.29 12.54
C HIS A 94 -7.71 10.93 11.84
N ILE A 95 -6.79 10.69 10.91
CA ILE A 95 -6.82 9.57 9.97
C ILE A 95 -6.96 8.20 10.67
N SER A 96 -6.19 7.91 11.72
CA SER A 96 -6.23 6.59 12.37
C SER A 96 -7.60 6.27 12.97
N ARG A 97 -8.21 7.20 13.72
CA ARG A 97 -9.54 6.97 14.32
C ARG A 97 -10.65 6.99 13.27
N ALA A 98 -10.50 7.79 12.22
CA ALA A 98 -11.46 7.83 11.12
C ALA A 98 -11.44 6.50 10.36
N SER A 99 -10.25 6.01 9.98
CA SER A 99 -10.09 4.70 9.34
C SER A 99 -10.64 3.57 10.21
N ASN A 100 -10.41 3.58 11.53
CA ASN A 100 -11.02 2.58 12.42
C ASN A 100 -12.55 2.68 12.48
N SER A 101 -13.11 3.89 12.51
CA SER A 101 -14.58 4.07 12.50
C SER A 101 -15.19 3.55 11.19
N ALA A 102 -14.49 3.67 10.07
CA ALA A 102 -14.89 3.08 8.80
C ALA A 102 -14.67 1.55 8.78
N MET A 103 -13.59 1.04 9.39
CA MET A 103 -13.37 -0.40 9.58
C MET A 103 -14.46 -1.07 10.42
N GLU A 104 -15.03 -0.38 11.41
CA GLU A 104 -16.16 -0.88 12.21
C GLU A 104 -17.42 -1.10 11.35
N LEU A 105 -17.54 -0.37 10.24
CA LEU A 105 -18.61 -0.61 9.29
C LEU A 105 -18.33 -1.85 8.43
N ALA A 106 -17.08 -2.16 8.10
CA ALA A 106 -16.70 -3.22 7.16
C ALA A 106 -17.20 -4.62 7.56
N ARG A 107 -17.81 -5.33 6.60
CA ARG A 107 -18.41 -6.68 6.68
C ARG A 107 -17.88 -7.63 5.61
N GLY A 108 -17.20 -7.12 4.58
CA GLY A 108 -16.57 -7.90 3.54
C GLY A 108 -15.51 -8.84 4.09
N GLU A 109 -15.18 -9.87 3.31
CA GLU A 109 -14.07 -10.78 3.64
C GLU A 109 -12.71 -10.07 3.48
N PHE A 110 -12.68 -9.10 2.55
CA PHE A 110 -11.51 -8.27 2.28
C PHE A 110 -11.85 -6.80 2.47
N THR A 111 -10.86 -6.05 2.96
CA THR A 111 -10.88 -4.60 3.12
C THR A 111 -9.92 -3.97 2.12
N ALA A 112 -10.41 -3.05 1.30
CA ALA A 112 -9.60 -2.21 0.43
C ALA A 112 -9.45 -0.81 1.06
N LEU A 113 -8.23 -0.27 1.09
CA LEU A 113 -8.01 1.09 1.60
C LEU A 113 -8.01 2.11 0.44
N MET A 114 -8.77 3.20 0.60
CA MET A 114 -8.88 4.25 -0.42
C MET A 114 -9.02 5.64 0.22
N ASP A 115 -8.26 6.60 -0.30
CA ASP A 115 -8.39 8.00 0.10
C ASP A 115 -9.59 8.69 -0.56
N HIS A 116 -10.19 9.60 0.20
CA HIS A 116 -11.42 10.30 -0.15
C HIS A 116 -11.29 11.29 -1.33
N ASP A 117 -10.06 11.55 -1.75
CA ASP A 117 -9.69 12.43 -2.85
C ASP A 117 -8.89 11.69 -3.93
N ASP A 118 -9.01 10.35 -4.03
CA ASP A 118 -8.37 9.54 -5.10
C ASP A 118 -9.38 8.78 -5.96
N LEU A 119 -8.89 8.03 -6.96
CA LEU A 119 -9.72 7.26 -7.90
C LEU A 119 -9.23 5.81 -8.04
N LEU A 120 -10.18 4.88 -8.15
CA LEU A 120 -9.89 3.52 -8.59
C LEU A 120 -10.05 3.39 -10.11
N ALA A 121 -9.23 2.53 -10.72
CA ALA A 121 -9.48 2.08 -12.08
C ALA A 121 -10.81 1.29 -12.13
N PRO A 122 -11.63 1.38 -13.20
CA PRO A 122 -12.95 0.73 -13.26
C PRO A 122 -12.94 -0.82 -13.10
N ASP A 123 -11.79 -1.45 -13.35
CA ASP A 123 -11.53 -2.88 -13.27
C ASP A 123 -10.66 -3.27 -12.05
N ALA A 124 -10.43 -2.35 -11.11
CA ALA A 124 -9.57 -2.55 -9.94
C ALA A 124 -10.01 -3.76 -9.10
N LEU A 125 -11.25 -3.76 -8.61
CA LEU A 125 -11.76 -4.83 -7.77
C LEU A 125 -11.87 -6.17 -8.51
N TYR A 126 -12.18 -6.14 -9.81
CA TYR A 126 -12.18 -7.34 -10.65
C TYR A 126 -10.80 -8.01 -10.65
N HIS A 127 -9.72 -7.24 -10.82
CA HIS A 127 -8.37 -7.80 -10.87
C HIS A 127 -7.87 -8.31 -9.52
N VAL A 128 -8.29 -7.67 -8.42
CA VAL A 128 -8.05 -8.17 -7.05
C VAL A 128 -8.75 -9.52 -6.86
N VAL A 129 -10.04 -9.61 -7.15
CA VAL A 129 -10.82 -10.84 -6.96
C VAL A 129 -10.36 -11.96 -7.90
N LYS A 130 -9.95 -11.62 -9.13
CA LYS A 130 -9.30 -12.57 -10.04
C LYS A 130 -8.02 -13.16 -9.44
N ARG A 131 -7.24 -12.38 -8.69
CA ARG A 131 -6.04 -12.86 -7.99
C ARG A 131 -6.42 -13.75 -6.81
N ILE A 132 -7.43 -13.38 -6.02
CA ILE A 132 -7.95 -14.21 -4.92
C ILE A 132 -8.39 -15.59 -5.45
N ASN A 133 -9.07 -15.67 -6.60
CA ASN A 133 -9.45 -16.95 -7.19
C ASN A 133 -8.24 -17.82 -7.62
N ARG A 134 -7.10 -17.20 -7.94
CA ARG A 134 -5.86 -17.91 -8.30
C ARG A 134 -5.02 -18.30 -7.09
N ARG A 135 -5.16 -17.56 -5.99
CA ARG A 135 -4.46 -17.73 -4.72
C ARG A 135 -5.47 -17.60 -3.57
N PRO A 136 -6.30 -18.63 -3.31
CA PRO A 136 -7.35 -18.55 -2.28
C PRO A 136 -6.82 -18.35 -0.86
N ASP A 137 -5.54 -18.67 -0.65
CA ASP A 137 -4.76 -18.50 0.59
C ASP A 137 -4.27 -17.06 0.81
N VAL A 138 -4.49 -16.14 -0.14
CA VAL A 138 -3.98 -14.77 -0.05
C VAL A 138 -4.61 -14.00 1.11
N ASP A 139 -3.77 -13.25 1.83
CA ASP A 139 -4.19 -12.38 2.93
C ASP A 139 -3.98 -10.91 2.61
N VAL A 140 -2.99 -10.59 1.78
CA VAL A 140 -2.66 -9.22 1.38
C VAL A 140 -2.46 -9.16 -0.12
N LEU A 141 -3.14 -8.21 -0.77
CA LEU A 141 -2.93 -7.85 -2.16
C LEU A 141 -2.57 -6.39 -2.27
N TYR A 142 -1.73 -6.05 -3.24
CA TYR A 142 -1.46 -4.67 -3.60
C TYR A 142 -1.25 -4.48 -5.08
N THR A 143 -1.59 -3.30 -5.57
CA THR A 143 -1.55 -2.94 -6.98
C THR A 143 -0.48 -1.89 -7.25
N ASP A 144 -0.08 -1.75 -8.51
CA ASP A 144 0.66 -0.57 -8.92
C ASP A 144 -0.27 0.66 -8.90
N GLU A 145 0.33 1.84 -8.90
CA GLU A 145 -0.37 3.13 -8.82
C GLU A 145 0.27 4.14 -9.78
N ASP A 146 -0.45 5.20 -10.10
CA ASP A 146 0.08 6.36 -10.80
C ASP A 146 -0.52 7.65 -10.21
N LYS A 147 -0.18 8.78 -10.82
CA LYS A 147 -0.76 10.08 -10.48
C LYS A 147 -1.67 10.55 -11.60
N VAL A 148 -2.74 11.26 -11.24
CA VAL A 148 -3.62 11.93 -12.20
C VAL A 148 -3.88 13.37 -11.80
N ASP A 149 -3.72 14.31 -12.73
CA ASP A 149 -3.97 15.73 -12.49
C ASP A 149 -5.45 16.12 -12.66
N GLU A 150 -5.77 17.40 -12.41
CA GLU A 150 -7.13 17.94 -12.55
C GLU A 150 -7.67 17.89 -14.00
N GLN A 151 -6.81 17.69 -15.00
CA GLN A 151 -7.18 17.53 -16.41
C GLN A 151 -7.36 16.06 -16.80
N GLY A 152 -7.13 15.13 -15.88
CA GLY A 152 -7.21 13.68 -16.13
C GLY A 152 -5.97 13.13 -16.84
N VAL A 153 -4.85 13.84 -16.83
CA VAL A 153 -3.60 13.37 -17.42
C VAL A 153 -2.85 12.53 -16.40
N HIS A 154 -2.54 11.29 -16.78
CA HIS A 154 -1.83 10.34 -15.93
C HIS A 154 -0.31 10.50 -16.07
N SER A 155 0.42 10.35 -14.96
CA SER A 155 1.88 10.54 -14.87
C SER A 155 2.50 9.72 -13.73
N GLU A 156 3.82 9.65 -13.69
CA GLU A 156 4.61 9.03 -12.60
C GLU A 156 4.11 7.63 -12.16
N PRO A 157 4.05 6.64 -13.08
CA PRO A 157 3.66 5.30 -12.69
C PRO A 157 4.68 4.70 -11.71
N HIS A 158 4.18 4.17 -10.60
CA HIS A 158 4.96 3.48 -9.60
C HIS A 158 4.70 1.97 -9.70
N PHE A 159 5.56 1.30 -10.47
CA PHE A 159 5.56 -0.16 -10.58
C PHE A 159 6.25 -0.77 -9.36
N LYS A 160 5.47 -1.28 -8.42
CA LYS A 160 5.97 -1.77 -7.12
C LYS A 160 6.72 -3.09 -7.31
N PRO A 161 7.73 -3.42 -6.51
CA PRO A 161 8.39 -4.73 -6.60
C PRO A 161 7.45 -5.87 -6.15
N GLN A 162 7.88 -7.11 -6.34
CA GLN A 162 7.30 -8.24 -5.58
C GLN A 162 7.53 -8.06 -4.08
N TRP A 163 6.78 -8.81 -3.25
CA TRP A 163 6.87 -8.71 -1.80
C TRP A 163 8.31 -8.82 -1.32
N CYS A 164 8.75 -7.78 -0.62
CA CYS A 164 10.09 -7.64 -0.05
C CYS A 164 9.97 -7.05 1.36
N PRO A 165 10.22 -7.84 2.42
CA PRO A 165 10.15 -7.36 3.80
C PRO A 165 11.19 -6.28 4.09
N ASP A 166 12.39 -6.37 3.51
CA ASP A 166 13.47 -5.39 3.73
C ASP A 166 13.13 -4.02 3.13
N HIS A 167 12.47 -3.99 1.96
CA HIS A 167 12.03 -2.73 1.39
C HIS A 167 10.92 -2.11 2.24
N LEU A 168 10.02 -2.91 2.83
CA LEU A 168 9.02 -2.39 3.76
C LEU A 168 9.67 -1.74 4.99
N LEU A 169 10.78 -2.28 5.47
CA LEU A 169 11.56 -1.69 6.56
C LEU A 169 12.25 -0.36 6.19
N SER A 170 12.39 -0.07 4.89
CA SER A 170 12.92 1.20 4.40
C SER A 170 11.84 2.22 4.04
N ARG A 171 10.69 1.79 3.52
CA ARG A 171 9.58 2.66 3.11
C ARG A 171 8.31 1.85 2.96
N ASN A 172 7.16 2.43 3.30
CA ASN A 172 5.88 1.85 2.89
C ASN A 172 5.71 1.98 1.37
N TYR A 173 6.02 0.90 0.64
CA TYR A 173 5.83 0.84 -0.81
C TYR A 173 4.48 0.24 -1.22
N PHE A 174 3.69 -0.27 -0.27
CA PHE A 174 2.36 -0.82 -0.57
C PHE A 174 1.44 0.25 -1.14
N GLY A 175 1.48 1.47 -0.58
CA GLY A 175 0.62 2.58 -0.99
C GLY A 175 -0.85 2.15 -1.09
N HIS A 176 -1.53 2.64 -2.12
CA HIS A 176 -2.86 2.19 -2.48
C HIS A 176 -2.85 1.75 -3.96
N LEU A 177 -3.71 0.85 -4.42
CA LEU A 177 -4.71 0.09 -3.71
C LEU A 177 -4.05 -1.07 -2.96
N VAL A 178 -4.24 -1.11 -1.65
CA VAL A 178 -3.94 -2.29 -0.83
C VAL A 178 -5.26 -2.93 -0.39
N VAL A 179 -5.34 -4.26 -0.49
CA VAL A 179 -6.50 -5.05 -0.12
C VAL A 179 -6.06 -6.13 0.87
N LEU A 180 -6.71 -6.17 2.02
CA LEU A 180 -6.28 -6.93 3.19
C LEU A 180 -7.42 -7.85 3.62
N ARG A 181 -7.13 -9.08 4.06
CA ARG A 181 -8.14 -9.92 4.70
C ARG A 181 -8.66 -9.18 5.94
N THR A 182 -9.97 -8.97 6.01
CA THR A 182 -10.58 -8.09 7.01
C THR A 182 -10.31 -8.57 8.44
N ASP A 183 -10.35 -9.88 8.66
CA ASP A 183 -10.07 -10.45 9.98
C ASP A 183 -8.61 -10.26 10.40
N LEU A 184 -7.67 -10.25 9.45
CA LEU A 184 -6.26 -9.95 9.75
C LEU A 184 -6.07 -8.50 10.19
N VAL A 185 -6.78 -7.55 9.57
CA VAL A 185 -6.78 -6.13 10.01
C VAL A 185 -7.32 -6.01 11.45
N ARG A 186 -8.38 -6.75 11.77
CA ARG A 186 -8.96 -6.79 13.12
C ARG A 186 -8.03 -7.44 14.14
N GLU A 187 -7.40 -8.56 13.76
CA GLU A 187 -6.46 -9.31 14.60
C GLU A 187 -5.28 -8.42 15.06
N VAL A 188 -4.71 -7.62 14.16
CA VAL A 188 -3.61 -6.71 14.51
C VAL A 188 -4.07 -5.43 15.22
N GLY A 189 -5.38 -5.24 15.43
CA GLY A 189 -5.97 -4.10 16.14
C GLY A 189 -6.18 -2.83 15.30
N GLY A 190 -6.25 -2.95 13.96
CA GLY A 190 -6.53 -1.82 13.07
C GLY A 190 -5.45 -0.73 13.08
N PHE A 191 -5.85 0.53 12.87
CA PHE A 191 -4.97 1.69 12.79
C PHE A 191 -4.67 2.25 14.19
N ARG A 192 -3.39 2.45 14.52
CA ARG A 192 -2.99 2.99 15.84
C ARG A 192 -2.92 4.52 15.81
N THR A 193 -3.38 5.14 16.90
CA THR A 193 -3.18 6.58 17.13
C THR A 193 -1.72 6.88 17.48
N GLY A 194 -1.24 8.07 17.12
CA GLY A 194 0.17 8.46 17.30
C GLY A 194 1.09 7.97 16.18
N PHE A 195 0.49 7.50 15.07
CA PHE A 195 1.17 7.13 13.82
C PHE A 195 0.60 7.91 12.63
N GLU A 196 -0.19 8.95 12.86
CA GLU A 196 -0.76 9.78 11.80
C GLU A 196 0.34 10.26 10.84
N GLY A 197 0.07 10.20 9.54
CA GLY A 197 1.05 10.45 8.48
C GLY A 197 1.92 9.23 8.12
N SER A 198 1.85 8.14 8.90
CA SER A 198 2.51 6.86 8.64
C SER A 198 1.69 5.66 9.12
N GLN A 199 0.39 5.85 9.30
CA GLN A 199 -0.53 4.86 9.86
C GLN A 199 -0.60 3.59 9.00
N ASP A 200 -0.48 3.73 7.68
CA ASP A 200 -0.48 2.59 6.76
C ASP A 200 0.83 1.80 6.86
N HIS A 201 1.96 2.50 7.08
CA HIS A 201 3.25 1.83 7.30
C HIS A 201 3.23 1.01 8.58
N ASP A 202 2.73 1.60 9.66
CA ASP A 202 2.52 0.90 10.93
C ASP A 202 1.62 -0.33 10.78
N LEU A 203 0.48 -0.18 10.09
CA LEU A 203 -0.44 -1.28 9.84
C LEU A 203 0.21 -2.40 9.04
N MET A 204 0.87 -2.07 7.93
CA MET A 204 1.51 -3.07 7.08
C MET A 204 2.66 -3.80 7.78
N LEU A 205 3.46 -3.12 8.61
CA LEU A 205 4.51 -3.79 9.39
C LEU A 205 3.91 -4.86 10.31
N ARG A 206 2.82 -4.55 11.02
CA ARG A 206 2.13 -5.51 11.90
C ARG A 206 1.42 -6.63 11.14
N ILE A 207 0.79 -6.33 10.01
CA ILE A 207 0.11 -7.34 9.18
C ILE A 207 1.11 -8.35 8.61
N THR A 208 2.24 -7.87 8.09
CA THR A 208 3.26 -8.73 7.47
C THR A 208 4.05 -9.58 8.48
N GLU A 209 3.90 -9.32 9.78
CA GLU A 209 4.41 -10.19 10.86
C GLU A 209 3.48 -11.39 11.13
N ARG A 210 2.27 -11.42 10.56
CA ARG A 210 1.26 -12.46 10.78
C ARG A 210 1.02 -13.36 9.57
N THR A 211 1.49 -12.97 8.40
CA THR A 211 1.27 -13.72 7.15
C THR A 211 2.42 -13.55 6.17
N GLU A 212 2.69 -14.60 5.39
CA GLU A 212 3.56 -14.58 4.21
C GLU A 212 2.74 -14.65 2.90
N CYS A 213 1.42 -14.76 2.98
CA CYS A 213 0.51 -14.89 1.84
C CYS A 213 0.20 -13.53 1.21
N ILE A 214 1.23 -12.92 0.61
CA ILE A 214 1.21 -11.55 0.08
C ILE A 214 1.41 -11.58 -1.43
N GLU A 215 0.47 -11.04 -2.19
CA GLU A 215 0.48 -11.07 -3.66
C GLU A 215 0.44 -9.68 -4.28
N ARG A 216 1.28 -9.47 -5.30
CA ARG A 216 1.18 -8.29 -6.16
C ARG A 216 0.22 -8.53 -7.31
N VAL A 217 -0.63 -7.56 -7.58
CA VAL A 217 -1.37 -7.42 -8.84
C VAL A 217 -0.64 -6.39 -9.71
N PRO A 218 0.17 -6.80 -10.70
CA PRO A 218 1.06 -5.90 -11.46
C PRO A 218 0.28 -5.11 -12.52
N ARG A 219 -0.61 -4.24 -12.04
CA ARG A 219 -1.48 -3.34 -12.82
C ARG A 219 -1.64 -2.04 -12.07
N VAL A 220 -1.68 -0.93 -12.81
CA VAL A 220 -2.01 0.40 -12.28
C VAL A 220 -3.51 0.46 -12.06
N LEU A 221 -3.96 0.30 -10.82
CA LEU A 221 -5.39 0.20 -10.47
C LEU A 221 -5.84 1.28 -9.47
N TYR A 222 -4.93 2.15 -9.07
CA TYR A 222 -5.15 3.26 -8.16
C TYR A 222 -4.49 4.51 -8.74
N HIS A 223 -5.21 5.63 -8.69
CA HIS A 223 -4.79 6.90 -9.26
C HIS A 223 -4.79 7.96 -8.17
N TRP A 224 -3.59 8.35 -7.74
CA TRP A 224 -3.40 9.41 -6.76
C TRP A 224 -3.65 10.76 -7.42
N ARG A 225 -4.63 11.53 -6.93
CA ARG A 225 -4.95 12.83 -7.52
C ARG A 225 -4.00 13.91 -7.06
N VAL A 226 -3.45 14.62 -8.04
CA VAL A 226 -2.62 15.80 -7.83
C VAL A 226 -3.51 17.04 -7.94
N HIS A 227 -3.76 17.69 -6.81
CA HIS A 227 -4.49 18.96 -6.73
C HIS A 227 -3.81 19.88 -5.70
N ALA A 228 -4.15 21.16 -5.69
CA ALA A 228 -3.44 22.16 -4.88
C ALA A 228 -3.29 21.78 -3.39
N ALA A 229 -4.33 21.19 -2.78
CA ALA A 229 -4.29 20.75 -1.39
C ALA A 229 -3.46 19.47 -1.16
N SER A 230 -3.34 18.58 -2.16
CA SER A 230 -2.49 17.38 -2.12
C SER A 230 -1.02 17.74 -2.38
N ALA A 231 -0.75 18.62 -3.36
CA ALA A 231 0.59 19.13 -3.65
C ALA A 231 1.19 19.89 -2.45
N ALA A 232 0.39 20.71 -1.76
CA ALA A 232 0.79 21.41 -0.54
C ALA A 232 1.10 20.45 0.64
N LYS A 233 0.58 19.22 0.64
CA LYS A 233 0.94 18.16 1.61
C LYS A 233 2.20 17.38 1.20
N GLY A 234 2.54 17.35 -0.10
CA GLY A 234 3.65 16.57 -0.66
C GLY A 234 5.02 17.26 -0.68
N GLU A 235 5.06 18.60 -0.74
CA GLU A 235 6.29 19.39 -0.64
C GLU A 235 6.79 19.50 0.82
N ASP A 236 5.85 19.52 1.77
CA ASP A 236 6.10 19.48 3.22
C ASP A 236 5.52 18.19 3.82
N VAL A 237 6.15 17.03 3.59
CA VAL A 237 5.92 15.89 4.49
C VAL A 237 6.41 16.35 5.85
N LYS A 238 5.47 16.81 6.67
CA LYS A 238 5.79 17.48 7.94
C LYS A 238 6.65 16.55 8.78
N PRO A 239 7.61 17.07 9.57
CA PRO A 239 8.54 16.29 10.38
C PRO A 239 7.88 15.17 11.23
N TYR A 240 6.61 15.34 11.63
CA TYR A 240 5.88 14.34 12.40
C TYR A 240 5.69 13.00 11.67
N ALA A 241 5.43 13.01 10.35
CA ALA A 241 5.23 11.78 9.59
C ALA A 241 6.53 10.97 9.56
N TYR A 242 7.68 11.65 9.40
CA TYR A 242 8.97 10.98 9.43
C TYR A 242 9.27 10.35 10.80
N GLN A 243 8.87 11.02 11.88
CA GLN A 243 9.01 10.50 13.24
C GLN A 243 8.06 9.31 13.49
N ALA A 244 6.83 9.38 12.98
CA ALA A 244 5.84 8.31 13.09
C ALA A 244 6.30 7.04 12.36
N ALA A 245 6.81 7.14 11.13
CA ALA A 245 7.36 5.99 10.42
C ALA A 245 8.63 5.44 11.09
N ARG A 246 9.54 6.29 11.58
CA ARG A 246 10.70 5.84 12.36
C ARG A 246 10.27 5.04 13.59
N LYS A 247 9.27 5.54 14.33
CA LYS A 247 8.68 4.85 15.48
C LYS A 247 8.07 3.51 15.06
N ALA A 248 7.32 3.46 13.96
CA ALA A 248 6.70 2.23 13.47
C ALA A 248 7.73 1.14 13.15
N ILE A 249 8.82 1.51 12.46
CA ILE A 249 9.93 0.61 12.14
C ILE A 249 10.65 0.15 13.41
N THR A 250 10.96 1.07 14.33
CA THR A 250 11.60 0.71 15.61
C THR A 250 10.75 -0.28 16.41
N GLU A 251 9.45 -0.03 16.55
CA GLU A 251 8.57 -0.98 17.25
C GLU A 251 8.43 -2.32 16.49
N ALA A 252 8.54 -2.33 15.15
CA ALA A 252 8.55 -3.57 14.38
C ALA A 252 9.81 -4.39 14.64
N LEU A 253 10.98 -3.75 14.67
CA LEU A 253 12.24 -4.40 15.04
C LEU A 253 12.19 -4.99 16.45
N GLU A 254 11.59 -4.27 17.41
CA GLU A 254 11.39 -4.75 18.78
C GLU A 254 10.48 -5.99 18.83
N ARG A 255 9.36 -5.99 18.11
CA ARG A 255 8.46 -7.17 18.04
C ARG A 255 9.10 -8.39 17.38
N ARG A 256 10.06 -8.16 16.48
CA ARG A 256 10.79 -9.22 15.74
C ARG A 256 12.04 -9.73 16.44
N ASP A 257 12.43 -9.12 17.56
CA ASP A 257 13.71 -9.40 18.25
C ASP A 257 14.94 -9.15 17.33
N GLU A 258 14.87 -8.10 16.50
CA GLU A 258 15.91 -7.69 15.54
C GLU A 258 16.47 -6.31 15.91
N PRO A 259 17.29 -6.18 16.96
CA PRO A 259 17.69 -4.88 17.48
C PRO A 259 18.49 -4.10 16.43
N GLY A 260 18.08 -2.86 16.15
CA GLY A 260 18.71 -2.00 15.15
C GLY A 260 18.42 -0.53 15.36
N VAL A 261 19.34 0.32 14.87
CA VAL A 261 19.18 1.77 14.91
C VAL A 261 18.58 2.23 13.58
N VAL A 262 17.38 2.82 13.66
CA VAL A 262 16.67 3.37 12.49
C VAL A 262 17.06 4.83 12.28
N SER A 263 17.54 5.15 11.08
CA SER A 263 17.90 6.51 10.66
C SER A 263 17.16 6.91 9.38
N PHE A 264 16.84 8.19 9.25
CA PHE A 264 16.29 8.73 8.00
C PHE A 264 17.41 8.90 6.97
N LEU A 265 17.15 8.52 5.73
CA LEU A 265 18.07 8.67 4.61
C LEU A 265 17.69 9.91 3.80
N GLU A 266 18.40 11.01 4.05
CA GLU A 266 18.24 12.26 3.29
C GLU A 266 18.39 12.01 1.79
N GLY A 267 17.49 12.61 0.99
CA GLY A 267 17.45 12.45 -0.47
C GLY A 267 16.68 11.22 -0.98
N TYR A 268 16.55 10.16 -0.18
CA TYR A 268 15.85 8.93 -0.58
C TYR A 268 14.41 8.83 -0.05
N ARG A 269 14.01 9.74 0.86
CA ARG A 269 12.69 9.74 1.53
C ARG A 269 12.34 8.36 2.11
N GLY A 270 13.32 7.72 2.74
CA GLY A 270 13.22 6.39 3.34
C GLY A 270 14.12 6.25 4.57
N TYR A 271 14.18 5.03 5.11
CA TYR A 271 14.89 4.71 6.34
C TYR A 271 15.97 3.65 6.12
N GLY A 272 17.11 3.85 6.77
CA GLY A 272 18.17 2.86 6.90
C GLY A 272 18.12 2.22 8.28
N ILE A 273 18.48 0.94 8.35
CA ILE A 273 18.58 0.22 9.61
C ILE A 273 20.01 -0.28 9.75
N ARG A 274 20.63 0.09 10.88
CA ARG A 274 21.88 -0.53 11.31
C ARG A 274 21.55 -1.55 12.39
N PHE A 275 21.47 -2.83 12.00
CA PHE A 275 21.28 -3.92 12.94
C PHE A 275 22.47 -4.02 13.91
N SER A 276 22.17 -4.30 15.18
CA SER A 276 23.13 -4.37 16.28
C SER A 276 23.64 -5.79 16.52
N THR A 277 22.86 -6.79 16.10
CA THR A 277 23.23 -8.20 16.22
C THR A 277 23.99 -8.64 14.96
N PRO A 278 25.14 -9.30 15.10
CA PRO A 278 25.82 -9.93 13.97
C PRO A 278 24.92 -10.97 13.29
N LEU A 279 25.06 -11.10 11.97
CA LEU A 279 24.39 -12.16 11.23
C LEU A 279 24.79 -13.53 11.81
N LYS A 280 23.81 -14.43 11.95
CA LYS A 280 24.05 -15.82 12.36
C LYS A 280 23.99 -16.72 11.14
N GLY A 281 24.83 -17.75 11.13
CA GLY A 281 24.89 -18.74 10.05
C GLY A 281 25.77 -18.31 8.87
N ARG A 282 25.73 -19.11 7.81
CA ARG A 282 26.54 -18.89 6.61
C ARG A 282 26.04 -17.68 5.82
N VAL A 283 26.96 -16.79 5.46
CA VAL A 283 26.70 -15.66 4.54
C VAL A 283 27.22 -15.98 3.15
N SER A 284 26.40 -15.85 2.12
CA SER A 284 26.84 -16.01 0.72
C SER A 284 27.05 -14.65 0.08
N VAL A 285 28.28 -14.36 -0.34
CA VAL A 285 28.61 -13.13 -1.10
C VAL A 285 28.59 -13.45 -2.58
N ILE A 286 27.60 -12.90 -3.29
CA ILE A 286 27.46 -13.10 -4.74
C ILE A 286 28.13 -11.94 -5.48
N ILE A 287 29.13 -12.25 -6.31
CA ILE A 287 29.89 -11.25 -7.08
C ILE A 287 29.70 -11.51 -8.58
N PRO A 288 28.80 -10.77 -9.26
CA PRO A 288 28.73 -10.79 -10.71
C PRO A 288 29.94 -10.03 -11.29
N THR A 289 30.60 -10.62 -12.28
CA THR A 289 31.80 -10.03 -12.91
C THR A 289 31.84 -10.32 -14.41
N LYS A 290 32.40 -9.39 -15.18
CA LYS A 290 32.69 -9.54 -16.61
C LYS A 290 33.95 -8.78 -16.96
N ASP A 291 34.97 -9.45 -17.48
CA ASP A 291 36.23 -8.85 -17.98
C ASP A 291 36.95 -7.91 -16.99
N LYS A 292 36.82 -8.19 -15.67
CA LYS A 292 37.38 -7.36 -14.59
C LYS A 292 38.16 -8.20 -13.57
N ALA A 293 39.08 -9.02 -14.06
CA ALA A 293 39.88 -9.92 -13.21
C ALA A 293 40.64 -9.18 -12.09
N ASP A 294 41.25 -8.03 -12.39
CA ASP A 294 42.03 -7.26 -11.39
C ASP A 294 41.15 -6.68 -10.28
N VAL A 295 39.95 -6.19 -10.64
CA VAL A 295 38.96 -5.66 -9.69
C VAL A 295 38.41 -6.79 -8.84
N LEU A 296 38.07 -7.92 -9.46
CA LEU A 296 37.62 -9.11 -8.75
C LEU A 296 38.69 -9.58 -7.75
N GLY A 297 39.95 -9.70 -8.19
CA GLY A 297 41.06 -10.11 -7.32
C GLY A 297 41.24 -9.17 -6.13
N THR A 298 41.09 -7.87 -6.36
CA THR A 298 41.15 -6.86 -5.28
C THR A 298 39.98 -6.97 -4.32
N CYS A 299 38.76 -7.14 -4.84
CA CYS A 299 37.54 -7.34 -4.07
C CYS A 299 37.65 -8.59 -3.18
N LEU A 300 38.03 -9.74 -3.77
CA LEU A 300 38.20 -11.00 -3.05
C LEU A 300 39.24 -10.88 -1.93
N ARG A 301 40.44 -10.34 -2.22
CA ARG A 301 41.47 -10.12 -1.19
C ARG A 301 41.00 -9.22 -0.06
N SER A 302 40.27 -8.15 -0.40
CA SER A 302 39.70 -7.24 0.61
C SER A 302 38.69 -7.96 1.48
N LEU A 303 37.81 -8.75 0.87
CA LEU A 303 36.72 -9.44 1.57
C LEU A 303 37.26 -10.49 2.55
N PHE A 304 38.17 -11.38 2.10
CA PHE A 304 38.79 -12.37 2.99
C PHE A 304 39.70 -11.76 4.08
N ARG A 305 40.18 -10.53 3.89
CA ARG A 305 41.04 -9.86 4.88
C ARG A 305 40.28 -8.99 5.88
N LEU A 306 39.21 -8.34 5.45
CA LEU A 306 38.51 -7.31 6.23
C LEU A 306 37.19 -7.79 6.84
N THR A 307 36.63 -8.91 6.38
CA THR A 307 35.40 -9.49 6.94
C THR A 307 35.73 -10.27 8.20
N ASP A 308 35.04 -9.96 9.29
CA ASP A 308 35.12 -10.59 10.61
C ASP A 308 34.07 -11.68 10.82
N HIS A 309 33.11 -11.82 9.91
CA HIS A 309 32.10 -12.89 9.94
C HIS A 309 32.76 -14.26 9.70
N PRO A 310 32.58 -15.25 10.60
CA PRO A 310 33.38 -16.47 10.61
C PRO A 310 32.97 -17.52 9.55
N ASP A 311 31.74 -17.47 9.05
CA ASP A 311 31.20 -18.47 8.11
C ASP A 311 30.59 -17.76 6.90
N PHE A 312 31.39 -17.55 5.86
CA PHE A 312 30.91 -17.03 4.59
C PHE A 312 31.50 -17.77 3.39
N GLU A 313 30.76 -17.77 2.30
CA GLU A 313 31.22 -18.23 1.00
C GLU A 313 31.18 -17.10 -0.02
N VAL A 314 31.98 -17.23 -1.07
CA VAL A 314 31.97 -16.29 -2.20
C VAL A 314 31.60 -17.04 -3.47
N ILE A 315 30.50 -16.63 -4.08
CA ILE A 315 29.99 -17.19 -5.33
C ILE A 315 30.28 -16.17 -6.43
N VAL A 316 31.27 -16.47 -7.27
CA VAL A 316 31.62 -15.61 -8.41
C VAL A 316 30.78 -16.03 -9.61
N VAL A 317 29.98 -15.09 -10.13
CA VAL A 317 29.15 -15.31 -11.32
C VAL A 317 29.83 -14.62 -12.51
N SER A 318 30.50 -15.41 -13.36
CA SER A 318 31.08 -14.88 -14.61
C SER A 318 29.99 -14.66 -15.65
N ASN A 319 29.80 -13.41 -16.05
CA ASN A 319 28.86 -13.02 -17.11
C ASN A 319 29.54 -13.05 -18.49
N GLY A 320 30.15 -14.20 -18.82
CA GLY A 320 30.84 -14.45 -20.09
C GLY A 320 32.14 -13.67 -20.26
N SER A 321 33.01 -13.71 -19.24
CA SER A 321 34.35 -13.11 -19.33
C SER A 321 35.20 -13.79 -20.42
N ARG A 322 36.05 -13.03 -21.11
CA ARG A 322 36.98 -13.50 -22.15
C ARG A 322 38.42 -13.53 -21.68
#